data_AF-A0A3B8V3C7-F1
#
_entry.id   AF-A0A3B8V3C7-F1
#
_cell.length_a   1.000
_cell.length_b   1.000
_cell.length_c   1.000
_cell.angle_alpha   90.00
_cell.angle_beta   90.00
_cell.angle_gamma   90.00
#
_symmetry.space_group_name_H-M   'P 1'
#
loop_
_entity.id
_entity.type
_entity.pdbx_description
1 polymer ?
#
loop_
_entity_poly.entity_id
_entity_poly.type
_entity_poly.pdbx_seq_one_letter_code
_entity_poly.pdbx_strand_id
1 'polypeptide(L)'
;MGGSIATQRDVARNPRVPAAKRSMISVLVGRPSPIAIDDSPRTSVMTSDSIFEQERLETPPNLEFDASRAIAVVVGAHPRAEISDRPWANLLVRRMRTILADRGFSMEAGGPIPLVVTDVWFLNDDVLRRQPTVAIGDPAVNAASAFFANRLPCAYAIENACQLLLDPELLEPRACLWGIDDESLKLAMTRFETKWIEPFLDASEHIIED
;
A
#
# COMPACT_ATOMS: atom_id res chain seq x y z
N MET A 1 25.01 -53.06 -22.36
CA MET A 1 25.44 -53.29 -23.75
C MET A 1 24.20 -53.49 -24.62
N GLY A 2 24.20 -52.91 -25.82
CA GLY A 2 23.05 -52.83 -26.76
C GLY A 2 22.28 -51.53 -26.51
N GLY A 3 22.38 -50.49 -27.35
CA GLY A 3 21.97 -50.41 -28.77
C GLY A 3 20.54 -49.82 -28.77
N SER A 4 20.05 -48.95 -29.65
CA SER A 4 20.44 -48.39 -30.93
C SER A 4 19.51 -47.17 -31.19
N ILE A 5 19.74 -46.48 -32.30
CA ILE A 5 19.33 -45.12 -32.68
C ILE A 5 17.91 -45.05 -33.31
N ALA A 6 17.34 -43.83 -33.30
CA ALA A 6 16.22 -43.27 -34.10
C ALA A 6 14.80 -43.80 -33.78
N THR A 7 13.77 -42.96 -33.62
CA THR A 7 13.07 -42.23 -34.71
C THR A 7 12.05 -41.25 -34.07
N GLN A 8 12.04 -39.98 -34.46
CA GLN A 8 11.12 -39.36 -35.43
C GLN A 8 9.65 -39.25 -34.94
N ARG A 9 9.25 -38.00 -34.73
CA ARG A 9 7.90 -37.52 -34.41
C ARG A 9 6.94 -37.86 -35.54
N ASP A 10 5.74 -38.33 -35.22
CA ASP A 10 4.56 -37.94 -35.99
C ASP A 10 3.23 -38.07 -35.25
N VAL A 11 2.34 -37.18 -35.66
CA VAL A 11 1.12 -36.70 -34.98
C VAL A 11 -0.03 -37.71 -35.03
N ALA A 12 -0.58 -38.06 -33.86
CA ALA A 12 -1.77 -38.91 -33.77
C ALA A 12 -3.06 -38.14 -34.11
N ARG A 13 -3.78 -38.68 -35.09
CA ARG A 13 -5.05 -38.20 -35.65
C ARG A 13 -6.23 -38.50 -34.71
N ASN A 14 -7.17 -37.55 -34.63
CA ASN A 14 -8.47 -37.70 -33.99
C ASN A 14 -9.50 -38.30 -34.99
N PRO A 15 -10.46 -39.17 -34.59
CA PRO A 15 -11.42 -39.79 -35.50
C PRO A 15 -12.57 -38.86 -35.92
N ARG A 16 -13.09 -39.12 -37.13
CA ARG A 16 -14.15 -38.37 -37.83
C ARG A 16 -15.55 -38.63 -37.25
N VAL A 17 -16.38 -37.59 -37.22
CA VAL A 17 -17.84 -37.63 -37.00
C VAL A 17 -18.58 -37.49 -38.35
N PRO A 18 -19.75 -38.11 -38.58
CA PRO A 18 -20.37 -38.22 -39.91
C PRO A 18 -21.09 -36.95 -40.37
N ALA A 19 -21.18 -36.80 -41.70
CA ALA A 19 -21.81 -35.69 -42.39
C ALA A 19 -23.35 -35.71 -42.29
N ALA A 20 -23.95 -34.57 -41.92
CA ALA A 20 -25.38 -34.30 -42.04
C ALA A 20 -25.63 -33.14 -43.02
N LYS A 21 -26.73 -33.26 -43.75
CA LYS A 21 -27.09 -32.60 -45.01
C LYS A 21 -27.22 -31.07 -44.93
N ARG A 22 -26.73 -30.39 -45.96
CA ARG A 22 -26.90 -28.94 -46.21
C ARG A 22 -28.38 -28.60 -46.46
N SER A 23 -28.95 -27.74 -45.62
CA SER A 23 -30.18 -26.99 -45.91
C SER A 23 -29.81 -25.54 -46.19
N MET A 24 -30.23 -25.01 -47.35
CA MET A 24 -30.06 -23.61 -47.70
C MET A 24 -31.05 -22.75 -46.91
N ILE A 25 -30.54 -22.01 -45.93
CA ILE A 25 -31.25 -20.89 -45.32
C ILE A 25 -30.53 -19.62 -45.79
N SER A 26 -31.21 -18.83 -46.62
CA SER A 26 -30.78 -17.49 -47.00
C SER A 26 -30.97 -16.55 -45.81
N VAL A 27 -29.90 -16.26 -45.07
CA VAL A 27 -29.90 -15.22 -44.03
C VAL A 27 -29.67 -13.87 -44.71
N LEU A 28 -30.71 -13.04 -44.72
CA LEU A 28 -30.63 -11.64 -45.11
C LEU A 28 -29.70 -10.93 -44.10
N VAL A 29 -28.49 -10.55 -44.53
CA VAL A 29 -27.56 -9.77 -43.69
C VAL A 29 -28.10 -8.34 -43.61
N GLY A 30 -28.80 -8.01 -42.53
CA GLY A 30 -29.11 -6.63 -42.19
C GLY A 30 -27.81 -5.86 -41.93
N ARG A 31 -27.62 -4.73 -42.60
CA ARG A 31 -26.51 -3.81 -42.32
C ARG A 31 -26.58 -3.40 -40.84
N PRO A 32 -25.47 -3.41 -40.08
CA PRO A 32 -25.48 -2.85 -38.73
C PRO A 32 -25.77 -1.35 -38.84
N SER A 33 -26.75 -0.87 -38.07
CA SER A 33 -26.99 0.56 -37.92
C SER A 33 -25.73 1.23 -37.37
N PRO A 34 -25.35 2.42 -37.84
CA PRO A 34 -24.22 3.14 -37.29
C PRO A 34 -24.47 3.41 -35.80
N ILE A 35 -23.52 3.05 -34.95
CA ILE A 35 -23.49 3.45 -33.55
C ILE A 35 -23.44 4.97 -33.56
N ALA A 36 -24.49 5.63 -33.08
CA ALA A 36 -24.47 7.06 -32.84
C ALA A 36 -23.44 7.31 -31.73
N ILE A 37 -22.29 7.88 -32.10
CA ILE A 37 -21.36 8.45 -31.13
C ILE A 37 -22.05 9.74 -30.66
N ASP A 38 -22.46 9.74 -29.40
CA ASP A 38 -22.95 10.95 -28.74
C ASP A 38 -21.76 11.91 -28.55
N ASP A 39 -21.58 12.82 -29.51
CA ASP A 39 -20.59 13.90 -29.53
C ASP A 39 -20.99 15.09 -28.63
N SER A 40 -22.01 14.93 -27.79
CA SER A 40 -22.30 15.92 -26.76
C SER A 40 -21.05 16.11 -25.90
N PRO A 41 -20.55 17.35 -25.70
CA PRO A 41 -19.43 17.57 -24.81
C PRO A 41 -19.86 17.09 -23.43
N ARG A 42 -19.34 15.93 -23.01
CA ARG A 42 -19.31 15.58 -21.61
C ARG A 42 -18.41 16.61 -20.98
N THR A 43 -18.99 17.71 -20.53
CA THR A 43 -18.36 18.60 -19.57
C THR A 43 -18.21 17.77 -18.31
N SER A 44 -17.15 16.96 -18.29
CA SER A 44 -16.68 16.24 -17.13
C SER A 44 -16.19 17.33 -16.20
N VAL A 45 -17.13 17.89 -15.43
CA VAL A 45 -16.79 18.68 -14.26
C VAL A 45 -16.06 17.69 -13.37
N MET A 46 -14.73 17.69 -13.44
CA MET A 46 -13.90 17.04 -12.43
C MET A 46 -14.30 17.72 -11.12
N THR A 47 -15.18 17.08 -10.37
CA THR A 47 -15.50 17.47 -9.01
C THR A 47 -14.18 17.53 -8.24
N SER A 48 -13.86 18.69 -7.67
CA SER A 48 -12.62 18.88 -6.92
C SER A 48 -12.59 17.92 -5.74
N ASP A 49 -11.61 17.02 -5.73
CA ASP A 49 -11.32 16.19 -4.57
C ASP A 49 -10.42 17.00 -3.63
N SER A 50 -11.02 17.60 -2.59
CA SER A 50 -10.30 18.46 -1.65
C SER A 50 -9.17 17.74 -0.92
N ILE A 51 -9.31 16.43 -0.71
CA ILE A 51 -8.27 15.63 -0.06
C ILE A 51 -7.08 15.51 -1.01
N PHE A 52 -7.32 15.15 -2.27
CA PHE A 52 -6.28 15.07 -3.28
C PHE A 52 -5.56 16.40 -3.47
N GLU A 53 -6.29 17.51 -3.58
CA GLU A 53 -5.69 18.84 -3.74
C GLU A 53 -4.83 19.21 -2.52
N GLN A 54 -5.32 18.94 -1.30
CA GLN A 54 -4.54 19.18 -0.08
C GLN A 54 -3.26 18.35 -0.06
N GLU A 55 -3.32 17.06 -0.41
CA GLU A 55 -2.13 16.20 -0.48
C GLU A 55 -1.11 16.69 -1.52
N ARG A 56 -1.57 17.26 -2.63
CA ARG A 56 -0.70 17.85 -3.66
C ARG A 56 -0.05 19.15 -3.24
N LEU A 57 -0.72 19.92 -2.38
CA LEU A 57 -0.13 21.13 -1.79
C LEU A 57 0.90 20.79 -0.71
N GLU A 58 0.60 19.81 0.16
CA GLU A 58 1.51 19.38 1.22
C GLU A 58 2.72 18.61 0.65
N THR A 59 2.49 17.72 -0.30
CA THR A 59 3.53 16.92 -0.95
C THR A 59 3.53 17.14 -2.46
N PRO A 60 4.07 18.28 -2.93
CA PRO A 60 4.12 18.57 -4.35
C PRO A 60 5.12 17.64 -5.06
N PRO A 61 4.93 17.34 -6.37
CA PRO A 61 5.80 16.40 -7.10
C PRO A 61 7.29 16.80 -7.17
N ASN A 62 7.59 18.07 -6.95
CA ASN A 62 8.94 18.64 -6.93
C ASN A 62 9.49 18.81 -5.51
N LEU A 63 8.81 18.29 -4.48
CA LEU A 63 9.36 18.24 -3.13
C LEU A 63 10.69 17.49 -3.16
N GLU A 64 11.74 18.15 -2.71
CA GLU A 64 13.04 17.51 -2.54
C GLU A 64 12.95 16.52 -1.38
N PHE A 65 13.13 15.24 -1.69
CA PHE A 65 13.06 14.17 -0.71
C PHE A 65 14.42 13.95 -0.06
N ASP A 66 14.47 14.08 1.26
CA ASP A 66 15.60 13.69 2.08
C ASP A 66 15.18 12.56 3.03
N ALA A 67 15.83 11.41 2.87
CA ALA A 67 15.54 10.21 3.64
C ALA A 67 15.85 10.37 5.14
N SER A 68 16.76 11.28 5.54
CA SER A 68 17.06 11.50 6.97
C SER A 68 15.93 12.21 7.71
N ARG A 69 15.00 12.82 6.98
CA ARG A 69 13.86 13.56 7.53
C ARG A 69 12.55 12.76 7.49
N ALA A 70 12.60 11.53 7.01
CA ALA A 70 11.42 10.72 6.83
C ALA A 70 10.82 10.27 8.17
N ILE A 71 9.50 10.26 8.28
CA ILE A 71 8.76 9.42 9.23
C ILE A 71 8.07 8.36 8.38
N ALA A 72 8.61 7.15 8.37
CA ALA A 72 8.19 6.09 7.46
C ALA A 72 6.92 5.39 7.97
N VAL A 73 5.82 5.49 7.24
CA VAL A 73 4.65 4.65 7.46
C VAL A 73 4.69 3.50 6.45
N VAL A 74 5.05 2.30 6.91
CA VAL A 74 5.44 1.19 6.05
C VAL A 74 4.30 0.20 5.86
N VAL A 75 3.88 -0.02 4.62
CA VAL A 75 2.91 -1.05 4.23
C VAL A 75 3.56 -2.15 3.40
N GLY A 76 2.94 -3.32 3.33
CA GLY A 76 3.41 -4.39 2.45
C GLY A 76 3.31 -4.03 0.96
N ALA A 77 4.24 -4.50 0.13
CA ALA A 77 4.14 -4.38 -1.33
C ALA A 77 3.13 -5.37 -1.97
N HIS A 78 2.47 -6.21 -1.16
CA HIS A 78 1.49 -7.19 -1.64
C HIS A 78 0.16 -6.49 -2.01
N PRO A 79 -0.54 -6.88 -3.11
CA PRO A 79 -1.80 -6.26 -3.51
C PRO A 79 -2.89 -6.21 -2.43
N ARG A 80 -2.88 -7.18 -1.51
CA ARG A 80 -3.76 -7.16 -0.33
C ARG A 80 -3.48 -5.93 0.55
N ALA A 81 -2.21 -5.64 0.85
CA ALA A 81 -1.83 -4.49 1.67
C ALA A 81 -2.14 -3.16 0.96
N GLU A 82 -2.06 -3.12 -0.37
CA GLU A 82 -2.52 -1.97 -1.17
C GLU A 82 -4.01 -1.67 -0.97
N ILE A 83 -4.84 -2.72 -0.82
CA ILE A 83 -6.29 -2.60 -0.65
C ILE A 83 -6.65 -2.31 0.81
N SER A 84 -6.06 -3.03 1.76
CA SER A 84 -6.44 -2.96 3.17
C SER A 84 -5.63 -1.94 3.97
N ASP A 85 -4.31 -1.97 3.85
CA ASP A 85 -3.41 -1.32 4.82
C ASP A 85 -3.03 0.10 4.35
N ARG A 86 -2.83 0.29 3.05
CA ARG A 86 -2.46 1.59 2.47
C ARG A 86 -3.48 2.70 2.73
N PRO A 87 -4.81 2.48 2.68
CA PRO A 87 -5.78 3.50 3.07
C PRO A 87 -5.60 4.00 4.52
N TRP A 88 -5.34 3.08 5.46
CA TRP A 88 -5.04 3.42 6.86
C TRP A 88 -3.71 4.15 7.01
N ALA A 89 -2.69 3.73 6.27
CA ALA A 89 -1.39 4.41 6.25
C ALA A 89 -1.50 5.85 5.73
N ASN A 90 -2.26 6.08 4.66
CA ASN A 90 -2.50 7.43 4.13
C ASN A 90 -3.26 8.29 5.15
N LEU A 91 -4.26 7.72 5.84
CA LEU A 91 -4.96 8.42 6.91
C LEU A 91 -4.01 8.84 8.04
N LEU A 92 -3.14 7.93 8.50
CA LEU A 92 -2.16 8.21 9.55
C LEU A 92 -1.17 9.28 9.14
N VAL A 93 -0.64 9.21 7.91
CA VAL A 93 0.29 10.21 7.37
C VAL A 93 -0.35 11.59 7.34
N ARG A 94 -1.60 11.72 6.88
CA ARG A 94 -2.33 13.00 6.91
C ARG A 94 -2.46 13.52 8.34
N ARG A 95 -2.80 12.64 9.29
CA ARG A 95 -2.93 13.00 10.70
C ARG A 95 -1.60 13.50 11.28
N MET A 96 -0.50 12.79 11.01
CA MET A 96 0.85 13.20 11.43
C MET A 96 1.22 14.56 10.85
N ARG A 97 0.97 14.78 9.56
CA ARG A 97 1.23 16.07 8.90
C ARG A 97 0.43 17.21 9.52
N THR A 98 -0.84 17.00 9.83
CA THR A 98 -1.67 18.01 10.53
C THR A 98 -1.06 18.37 11.88
N ILE A 99 -0.69 17.37 12.69
CA ILE A 99 -0.09 17.60 14.02
C ILE A 99 1.24 18.36 13.90
N LEU A 100 2.11 17.94 12.97
CA LEU A 100 3.39 18.59 12.75
C LEU A 100 3.24 20.03 12.24
N ALA A 101 2.26 20.29 11.36
CA ALA A 101 1.95 21.65 10.91
C ALA A 101 1.44 22.53 12.06
N ASP A 102 0.59 21.99 12.94
CA ASP A 102 0.10 22.69 14.14
C ASP A 102 1.25 23.00 15.13
N ARG A 103 2.30 22.17 15.13
CA ARG A 103 3.57 22.39 15.86
C ARG A 103 4.51 23.37 15.17
N GLY A 104 4.19 23.84 13.96
CA GLY A 104 4.95 24.83 13.20
C GLY A 104 6.00 24.24 12.24
N PHE A 105 6.02 22.92 12.05
CA PHE A 105 6.91 22.30 11.06
C PHE A 105 6.38 22.53 9.63
N SER A 106 7.31 22.72 8.70
CA SER A 106 7.05 22.74 7.26
C SER A 106 8.05 21.85 6.54
N MET A 107 7.55 20.95 5.68
CA MET A 107 8.41 20.08 4.87
C MET A 107 9.31 20.87 3.91
N GLU A 108 8.87 22.02 3.41
CA GLU A 108 9.71 22.89 2.57
C GLU A 108 10.81 23.59 3.39
N ALA A 109 10.55 23.85 4.67
CA ALA A 109 11.48 24.51 5.58
C ALA A 109 12.39 23.53 6.35
N GLY A 110 12.53 22.29 5.86
CA GLY A 110 13.41 21.29 6.48
C GLY A 110 12.76 20.40 7.55
N GLY A 111 11.45 20.54 7.83
CA GLY A 111 10.76 19.74 8.84
C GLY A 111 10.60 18.25 8.48
N PRO A 112 10.10 17.42 9.43
CA PRO A 112 9.85 16.00 9.21
C PRO A 112 8.89 15.73 8.05
N ILE A 113 9.11 14.61 7.34
CA ILE A 113 8.35 14.19 6.16
C ILE A 113 7.65 12.85 6.46
N PRO A 114 6.41 12.85 6.99
CA PRO A 114 5.61 11.63 7.03
C PRO A 114 5.24 11.17 5.63
N LEU A 115 5.56 9.92 5.30
CA LEU A 115 5.24 9.33 4.00
C LEU A 115 4.90 7.84 4.11
N VAL A 116 4.01 7.39 3.22
CA VAL A 116 3.76 5.96 3.05
C VAL A 116 4.82 5.36 2.12
N VAL A 117 5.52 4.33 2.59
CA VAL A 117 6.48 3.56 1.79
C VAL A 117 6.12 2.08 1.82
N THR A 118 6.54 1.34 0.81
CA THR A 118 6.46 -0.12 0.83
C THR A 118 7.60 -0.70 1.65
N ASP A 119 7.37 -1.84 2.29
CA ASP A 119 8.37 -2.66 2.96
C ASP A 119 9.62 -2.96 2.09
N VAL A 120 9.45 -3.12 0.77
CA VAL A 120 10.56 -3.30 -0.18
C VAL A 120 11.52 -2.11 -0.14
N TRP A 121 11.02 -0.87 -0.25
CA TRP A 121 11.87 0.32 -0.18
C TRP A 121 12.47 0.51 1.20
N PHE A 122 11.66 0.39 2.25
CA PHE A 122 12.09 0.58 3.63
C PHE A 122 13.24 -0.38 4.02
N LEU A 123 13.13 -1.66 3.69
CA LEU A 123 14.13 -2.65 4.10
C LEU A 123 15.45 -2.52 3.32
N ASN A 124 15.40 -2.03 2.07
CA ASN A 124 16.56 -1.93 1.19
C ASN A 124 17.31 -0.59 1.27
N ASP A 125 16.80 0.40 2.03
CA ASP A 125 17.46 1.70 2.22
C ASP A 125 17.92 1.85 3.68
N ASP A 126 19.23 1.97 3.89
CA ASP A 126 19.83 2.07 5.23
C ASP A 126 19.49 3.37 5.96
N VAL A 127 19.25 4.47 5.24
CA VAL A 127 18.89 5.75 5.84
C VAL A 127 17.45 5.67 6.32
N LEU A 128 16.53 5.22 5.47
CA LEU A 128 15.12 5.05 5.84
C LEU A 128 14.93 4.09 7.01
N ARG A 129 15.70 2.99 7.07
CA ARG A 129 15.57 2.00 8.15
C ARG A 129 15.99 2.52 9.53
N ARG A 130 16.76 3.61 9.57
CA ARG A 130 17.16 4.28 10.82
C ARG A 130 16.12 5.29 11.30
N GLN A 131 15.23 5.71 10.41
CA GLN A 131 14.25 6.74 10.71
C GLN A 131 13.08 6.23 11.57
N PRO A 132 12.36 7.17 12.23
CA PRO A 132 11.11 6.85 12.90
C PRO A 132 10.15 6.11 11.97
N THR A 133 9.55 5.03 12.47
CA THR A 133 8.81 4.09 11.62
C THR A 133 7.52 3.59 12.27
N VAL A 134 6.42 3.58 11.51
CA VAL A 134 5.19 2.85 11.85
C VAL A 134 4.90 1.82 10.76
N ALA A 135 5.12 0.53 11.04
CA ALA A 135 4.72 -0.54 10.14
C ALA A 135 3.23 -0.89 10.34
N ILE A 136 2.47 -0.98 9.23
CA ILE A 136 1.05 -1.30 9.24
C ILE A 136 0.82 -2.54 8.36
N GLY A 137 0.16 -3.53 8.93
CA GLY A 137 -0.24 -4.75 8.22
C GLY A 137 0.33 -6.02 8.83
N ASP A 138 -0.32 -7.14 8.54
CA ASP A 138 0.03 -8.45 9.08
C ASP A 138 1.45 -8.90 8.62
N PRO A 139 2.27 -9.51 9.50
CA PRO A 139 3.60 -10.01 9.16
C PRO A 139 3.67 -10.95 7.93
N ALA A 140 2.59 -11.64 7.57
CA ALA A 140 2.54 -12.49 6.39
C ALA A 140 2.47 -11.70 5.06
N VAL A 141 2.09 -10.43 5.10
CA VAL A 141 1.96 -9.57 3.92
C VAL A 141 2.79 -8.29 3.98
N ASN A 142 3.38 -7.96 5.14
CA ASN A 142 4.32 -6.85 5.33
C ASN A 142 5.61 -7.35 6.00
N ALA A 143 6.72 -7.29 5.26
CA ALA A 143 8.02 -7.73 5.73
C ALA A 143 8.62 -6.83 6.84
N ALA A 144 8.27 -5.54 6.87
CA ALA A 144 8.65 -4.66 7.97
C ALA A 144 7.92 -5.04 9.27
N SER A 145 6.64 -5.41 9.18
CA SER A 145 5.91 -5.95 10.34
C SER A 145 6.53 -7.26 10.84
N ALA A 146 6.88 -8.19 9.94
CA ALA A 146 7.60 -9.41 10.30
C ALA A 146 8.96 -9.13 10.94
N PHE A 147 9.67 -8.10 10.44
CA PHE A 147 10.93 -7.66 11.03
C PHE A 147 10.74 -7.16 12.46
N PHE A 148 9.71 -6.36 12.74
CA PHE A 148 9.48 -5.80 14.07
C PHE A 148 8.81 -6.77 15.06
N ALA A 149 8.06 -7.76 14.60
CA ALA A 149 7.24 -8.65 15.44
C ALA A 149 7.98 -9.30 16.62
N ASN A 150 9.26 -9.63 16.44
CA ASN A 150 10.09 -10.27 17.48
C ASN A 150 11.09 -9.29 18.14
N ARG A 151 11.02 -8.00 17.80
CA ARG A 151 11.98 -6.97 18.24
C ARG A 151 11.33 -5.89 19.09
N LEU A 152 10.04 -5.62 18.87
CA LEU A 152 9.28 -4.66 19.64
C LEU A 152 8.44 -5.38 20.71
N PRO A 153 8.37 -4.85 21.94
CA PRO A 153 7.48 -5.38 22.95
C PRO A 153 6.02 -5.07 22.61
N CYS A 154 5.11 -5.91 23.10
CA CYS A 154 3.68 -5.71 22.95
C CYS A 154 3.16 -4.65 23.93
N ALA A 155 2.76 -3.48 23.43
CA ALA A 155 2.23 -2.39 24.24
C ALA A 155 0.68 -2.41 24.31
N TYR A 156 0.01 -3.06 23.35
CA TYR A 156 -1.42 -3.31 23.37
C TYR A 156 -1.78 -4.51 22.49
N ALA A 157 -2.67 -5.37 22.96
CA ALA A 157 -3.23 -6.45 22.18
C ALA A 157 -4.66 -6.76 22.61
N ILE A 158 -5.49 -7.12 21.64
CA ILE A 158 -6.72 -7.86 21.88
C ILE A 158 -6.51 -9.25 21.30
N GLU A 159 -6.67 -10.27 22.14
CA GLU A 159 -6.48 -11.66 21.76
C GLU A 159 -7.32 -12.01 20.52
N ASN A 160 -6.67 -12.62 19.52
CA ASN A 160 -7.27 -13.01 18.25
C ASN A 160 -7.89 -11.86 17.43
N ALA A 161 -7.53 -10.61 17.69
CA ALA A 161 -8.02 -9.46 16.91
C ALA A 161 -6.89 -8.58 16.39
N CYS A 162 -6.15 -7.92 17.28
CA CYS A 162 -5.15 -6.92 16.88
C CYS A 162 -3.97 -6.83 17.85
N GLN A 163 -2.86 -6.30 17.35
CA GLN A 163 -1.68 -5.99 18.13
C GLN A 163 -1.09 -4.63 17.75
N LEU A 164 -0.52 -3.99 18.76
CA LEU A 164 0.30 -2.80 18.66
C LEU A 164 1.58 -3.07 19.46
N LEU A 165 2.69 -3.13 18.73
CA LEU A 165 4.02 -3.32 19.27
C LEU A 165 4.78 -2.01 19.18
N LEU A 166 5.40 -1.58 20.27
CA LEU A 166 6.30 -0.43 20.32
C LEU A 166 7.07 -0.45 21.64
N ASP A 167 8.25 0.13 21.65
CA ASP A 167 8.98 0.42 22.90
C ASP A 167 8.27 1.57 23.65
N PRO A 168 7.75 1.36 24.88
CA PRO A 168 7.10 2.41 25.65
C PRO A 168 8.00 3.61 25.98
N GLU A 169 9.33 3.42 25.95
CA GLU A 169 10.31 4.49 26.18
C GLU A 169 10.59 5.29 24.90
N LEU A 170 10.22 4.76 23.72
CA LEU A 170 10.40 5.39 22.41
C LEU A 170 11.84 5.88 22.15
N LEU A 171 12.85 5.18 22.68
CA LEU A 171 14.26 5.50 22.43
C LEU A 171 14.60 5.41 20.94
N GLU A 172 14.02 4.41 20.27
CA GLU A 172 13.92 4.34 18.82
C GLU A 172 12.43 4.37 18.47
N PRO A 173 11.89 5.47 17.91
CA PRO A 173 10.46 5.61 17.62
C PRO A 173 10.04 4.63 16.53
N ARG A 174 9.63 3.44 16.96
CA ARG A 174 9.19 2.33 16.11
C ARG A 174 7.91 1.74 16.65
N ALA A 175 6.93 1.64 15.77
CA ALA A 175 5.67 0.98 16.06
C ALA A 175 5.31 -0.02 14.97
N CYS A 176 4.57 -1.05 15.35
CA CYS A 176 4.00 -2.03 14.43
C CYS A 176 2.56 -2.31 14.79
N LEU A 177 1.66 -2.16 13.82
CA LEU A 177 0.21 -2.23 13.98
C LEU A 177 -0.36 -3.26 13.01
N TRP A 178 -1.14 -4.22 13.51
CA TRP A 178 -1.89 -5.12 12.63
C TRP A 178 -3.18 -5.64 13.27
N GLY A 179 -4.12 -6.03 12.41
CA GLY A 179 -5.35 -6.69 12.78
C GLY A 179 -5.66 -7.84 11.81
N ILE A 180 -6.48 -8.80 12.25
CA ILE A 180 -6.90 -9.93 11.41
C ILE A 180 -7.87 -9.50 10.29
N ASP A 181 -8.55 -8.38 10.47
CA ASP A 181 -9.47 -7.72 9.54
C ASP A 181 -9.43 -6.18 9.72
N ASP A 182 -10.23 -5.47 8.93
CA ASP A 182 -10.25 -3.99 8.88
C ASP A 182 -10.70 -3.36 10.22
N GLU A 183 -11.75 -3.90 10.85
CA GLU A 183 -12.22 -3.40 12.16
C GLU A 183 -11.18 -3.65 13.26
N SER A 184 -10.48 -4.79 13.22
CA SER A 184 -9.40 -5.08 14.15
C SER A 184 -8.20 -4.17 13.92
N LEU A 185 -7.84 -3.88 12.67
CA LEU A 185 -6.77 -2.92 12.37
C LEU A 185 -7.15 -1.53 12.88
N LYS A 186 -8.39 -1.10 12.67
CA LYS A 186 -8.93 0.15 13.20
C LYS A 186 -8.81 0.25 14.72
N LEU A 187 -8.97 -0.84 15.47
CA LEU A 187 -8.74 -0.83 16.92
C LEU A 187 -7.28 -0.53 17.28
N ALA A 188 -6.32 -1.18 16.60
CA ALA A 188 -4.90 -0.89 16.79
C ALA A 188 -4.54 0.55 16.37
N MET A 189 -5.06 1.02 15.23
CA MET A 189 -4.90 2.39 14.75
C MET A 189 -5.44 3.41 15.75
N THR A 190 -6.68 3.23 16.21
CA THR A 190 -7.31 4.11 17.21
C THR A 190 -6.50 4.13 18.50
N ARG A 191 -5.96 2.99 18.93
CA ARG A 191 -5.12 2.92 20.12
C ARG A 191 -3.80 3.67 19.94
N PHE A 192 -3.17 3.56 18.78
CA PHE A 192 -1.97 4.32 18.44
C PHE A 192 -2.26 5.82 18.41
N GLU A 193 -3.29 6.25 17.67
CA GLU A 193 -3.66 7.66 17.53
C GLU A 193 -4.05 8.33 18.85
N THR A 194 -4.78 7.63 19.73
CA THR A 194 -5.27 8.24 20.97
C THR A 194 -4.24 8.28 22.10
N LYS A 195 -3.25 7.38 22.08
CA LYS A 195 -2.28 7.23 23.19
C LYS A 195 -0.84 7.54 22.80
N TRP A 196 -0.45 7.21 21.58
CA TRP A 196 0.96 7.10 21.21
C TRP A 196 1.40 8.07 20.11
N ILE A 197 0.49 8.62 19.30
CA ILE A 197 0.90 9.49 18.18
C ILE A 197 1.68 10.72 18.63
N GLU A 198 1.23 11.41 19.70
CA GLU A 198 1.92 12.60 20.20
C GLU A 198 3.30 12.25 20.78
N PRO A 199 3.47 11.29 21.73
CA PRO A 199 4.80 10.87 22.18
C PRO A 199 5.70 10.34 21.07
N PHE A 200 5.12 9.63 20.09
CA PHE A 200 5.87 9.10 18.95
C PHE A 200 6.43 10.23 18.09
N LEU A 201 5.64 11.28 17.82
CA LEU A 201 6.10 12.44 17.06
C LEU A 201 7.12 13.26 17.85
N ASP A 202 6.96 13.43 19.16
CA ASP A 202 7.96 14.07 20.02
C ASP A 202 9.32 13.36 19.91
N ALA A 203 9.33 12.03 20.02
CA ALA A 203 10.55 11.24 19.86
C ALA A 203 11.09 11.27 18.42
N SER A 204 10.22 11.33 17.42
CA SER A 204 10.61 11.39 16.01
C SER A 204 11.32 12.69 15.65
N GLU A 205 10.84 13.82 16.19
CA GLU A 205 11.43 15.14 15.98
C GLU A 205 12.88 15.18 16.47
N HIS A 206 13.15 14.64 17.67
CA HIS A 206 14.51 14.55 18.21
C HIS A 206 15.47 13.75 17.34
N ILE A 207 15.01 12.64 16.74
CA ILE A 207 15.85 11.81 15.86
C ILE A 207 16.15 12.51 14.53
N ILE A 208 15.22 13.32 14.02
CA ILE A 208 15.36 14.00 12.72
C ILE A 208 16.22 15.27 12.83
N GLU A 209 16.29 15.89 14.01
CA GLU A 209 17.15 17.05 14.26
C GLU A 209 18.64 16.70 14.45
N ASP A 210 18.96 15.44 14.76
CA ASP A 210 20.32 14.91 15.00
C ASP A 210 21.07 14.48 13.71
#